data_AF-A0A7X1Z9Q8-F1
#
_entry.id   AF-A0A7X1Z9Q8-F1
#
_cell.length_a   1.000
_cell.length_b   1.000
_cell.length_c   1.000
_cell.angle_alpha   90.00
_cell.angle_beta   90.00
_cell.angle_gamma   90.00
#
_symmetry.space_group_name_H-M   'P 1'
#
loop_
_entity.id
_entity.type
_entity.pdbx_description
1 polymer ?
#
loop_
_entity_poly.entity_id
_entity_poly.type
_entity_poly.pdbx_seq_one_letter_code
_entity_poly.pdbx_strand_id
1 'polypeptide(L)' 'MSIGIVIASHGEFALGIKQSVTMIFGEQEKV' A
#
# COMPACT_ATOMS: atom_id res chain seq x y z
N MET A 1 12.14 9.41 13.05
CA MET A 1 11.65 8.01 13.05
C MET A 1 10.57 7.90 11.99
N SER A 2 10.65 6.95 11.06
CA SER A 2 9.55 6.66 10.13
C SER A 2 8.91 5.32 10.45
N ILE A 3 7.59 5.24 10.34
CA ILE A 3 6.81 4.04 10.56
C ILE A 3 6.58 3.39 9.18
N GLY A 4 6.94 2.12 9.03
CA GLY A 4 6.59 1.30 7.86
C GLY A 4 5.24 0.63 8.10
N ILE A 5 4.38 0.63 7.07
CA ILE A 5 3.04 0.04 7.15
C ILE A 5 3.03 -1.23 6.30
N VAL A 6 2.60 -2.36 6.87
CA VAL A 6 2.49 -3.64 6.17
C VAL A 6 1.01 -4.03 6.07
N ILE A 7 0.55 -4.26 4.84
CA ILE A 7 -0.81 -4.74 4.57
C ILE A 7 -0.70 -6.13 3.95
N ALA A 8 -1.21 -7.15 4.63
CA ALA A 8 -1.21 -8.54 4.17
C ALA A 8 -2.65 -9.06 4.08
N SER A 9 -2.98 -9.70 2.97
CA SER A 9 -4.27 -10.35 2.74
C SER A 9 -4.09 -11.65 1.96
N HIS A 10 -5.04 -12.56 2.09
CA HIS A 10 -5.15 -13.68 1.16
C HIS A 10 -5.70 -13.17 -0.18
N GLY A 11 -5.16 -13.65 -1.30
CA GLY A 11 -5.53 -13.16 -2.63
C GLY A 11 -5.06 -11.73 -2.91
N GLU A 12 -5.76 -11.01 -3.78
CA GLU A 12 -5.27 -9.77 -4.41
C GLU A 12 -5.71 -8.47 -3.71
N PHE A 13 -6.35 -8.56 -2.54
CA PHE A 13 -6.91 -7.39 -1.86
C PHE A 13 -5.85 -6.33 -1.52
N ALA A 14 -4.73 -6.73 -0.92
CA ALA A 14 -3.63 -5.82 -0.60
C ALA A 14 -3.04 -5.14 -1.84
N LEU A 15 -2.98 -5.85 -2.98
CA LEU A 15 -2.51 -5.29 -4.25
C LEU A 15 -3.48 -4.22 -4.79
N GLY A 16 -4.78 -4.49 -4.73
CA GLY A 16 -5.82 -3.53 -5.13
C GLY A 16 -5.82 -2.26 -4.25
N ILE A 17 -5.59 -2.42 -2.95
CA ILE A 17 -5.43 -1.28 -2.04
C ILE A 17 -4.16 -0.50 -2.38
N LYS A 18 -3.03 -1.16 -2.64
CA LYS A 18 -1.78 -0.50 -3.06
C LYS A 18 -2.01 0.37 -4.31
N GLN A 19 -2.66 -0.17 -5.33
CA GLN A 19 -3.00 0.59 -6.54
C GLN A 19 -3.87 1.82 -6.23
N SER A 20 -4.90 1.64 -5.42
CA SER A 20 -5.82 2.72 -5.04
C SER A 20 -5.09 3.83 -4.27
N VAL A 21 -4.19 3.46 -3.36
CA VAL A 21 -3.35 4.40 -2.60
C VAL A 21 -2.42 5.16 -3.55
N THR A 22 -1.76 4.47 -4.48
CA THR A 22 -0.90 5.13 -5.48
C THR A 22 -1.67 6.13 -6.35
N MET A 23 -2.91 5.83 -6.74
CA MET A 23 -3.73 6.75 -7.52
C MET A 23 -4.08 8.04 -6.78
N ILE A 24 -4.29 7.97 -5.46
CA ILE A 24 -4.72 9.11 -4.64
C ILE A 24 -3.52 9.92 -4.13
N PHE A 25 -2.47 9.23 -3.71
CA PHE A 25 -1.35 9.83 -2.98
C PHE A 25 -0.02 9.79 -3.73
N GLY A 26 0.02 9.21 -4.93
CA GLY A 26 1.25 8.96 -5.68
C GLY A 26 2.07 7.80 -5.08
N GLU A 27 3.26 7.57 -5.63
CA GLU A 27 4.17 6.51 -5.18
C GLU A 27 4.54 6.64 -3.70
N GLN A 28 4.46 5.53 -2.97
CA GLN A 28 4.77 5.46 -1.54
C GLN A 28 6.04 4.62 -1.33
N GLU A 29 7.16 5.27 -0.99
CA GLU A 29 8.48 4.60 -0.82
C GLU A 29 8.56 3.60 0.34
N LYS A 30 7.61 3.63 1.29
CA LYS A 30 7.71 2.91 2.58
C LYS A 30 6.54 1.96 2.86
N VAL A 31 5.83 1.55 1.82
CA VAL A 31 4.67 0.64 1.87
C VAL A 31 4.83 -0.52 0.88
#